data_AF-A0A2H0W7K4-F1
#
_entry.id   AF-A0A2H0W7K4-F1
#
_cell.length_a   1.000
_cell.length_b   1.000
_cell.length_c   1.000
_cell.angle_alpha   90.00
_cell.angle_beta   90.00
_cell.angle_gamma   90.00
#
_symmetry.space_group_name_H-M   'P 1'
#
loop_
_entity.id
_entity.type
_entity.pdbx_description
1 polymer ?
#
loop_
_entity_poly.entity_id
_entity_poly.type
_entity_poly.pdbx_seq_one_letter_code
_entity_poly.pdbx_strand_id
1 'polypeptide(L)'
;MALSDDDFGFADELSVKFDVGHAIKLALIHDMGEIYTGDSWSLKPDKKQKHAEEEKSMKKVLSVLPQDLQKELYNLWLEYENGETIEAKVAKALDKIIYSIQYATSQEIEWGAKNFNS
;
A
#
# COMPACT_ATOMS: atom_id res chain seq x y z
N MET A 1 25.66 6.19 -11.64
CA MET A 1 24.58 7.11 -12.02
C MET A 1 23.64 7.16 -10.82
N ALA A 2 23.87 8.13 -9.93
CA ALA A 2 22.99 8.36 -8.78
C ALA A 2 21.87 9.27 -9.27
N LEU A 3 20.62 8.87 -9.07
CA LEU A 3 19.46 9.71 -9.33
C LEU A 3 19.54 10.89 -8.36
N SER A 4 19.63 12.11 -8.88
CA SER A 4 19.55 13.33 -8.07
C SER A 4 18.10 13.61 -7.70
N ASP A 5 17.88 14.29 -6.58
CA ASP A 5 16.55 14.66 -6.08
C ASP A 5 15.72 15.47 -7.11
N ASP A 6 16.37 16.01 -8.14
CA ASP A 6 15.77 16.77 -9.25
C ASP A 6 15.07 15.92 -10.33
N ASP A 7 15.26 14.59 -10.38
CA ASP A 7 14.70 13.73 -11.45
C ASP A 7 13.17 13.49 -11.30
N PHE A 8 12.56 13.90 -10.19
CA PHE A 8 11.11 13.81 -9.92
C PHE A 8 10.42 15.19 -10.01
N GLY A 9 10.65 15.91 -11.12
CA GLY A 9 10.27 17.31 -11.37
C GLY A 9 8.77 17.70 -11.35
N PHE A 10 7.91 16.99 -10.62
CA PHE A 10 6.51 17.38 -10.37
C PHE A 10 6.28 18.01 -8.99
N ALA A 11 7.21 17.85 -8.04
CA ALA A 11 7.02 18.29 -6.65
C ALA A 11 7.18 19.82 -6.46
N ASP A 12 8.17 20.42 -7.13
CA ASP A 12 8.47 21.86 -7.01
C ASP A 12 7.37 22.75 -7.59
N GLU A 13 6.67 22.28 -8.63
CA GLU A 13 5.63 23.06 -9.31
C GLU A 13 4.32 23.20 -8.49
N LEU A 14 4.11 22.31 -7.52
CA LEU A 14 2.93 22.33 -6.64
C LEU A 14 3.17 23.03 -5.30
N SER A 15 4.41 23.43 -4.98
CA SER A 15 4.79 23.94 -3.64
C SER A 15 4.37 23.00 -2.49
N VAL A 16 4.16 21.72 -2.79
CA VAL A 16 3.81 20.70 -1.81
C VAL A 16 5.11 20.07 -1.34
N LYS A 17 5.41 20.23 -0.05
CA LYS A 17 6.52 19.48 0.56
C LYS A 17 6.12 18.00 0.58
N PHE A 18 6.77 17.21 -0.25
CA PHE A 18 6.51 15.78 -0.40
C PHE A 18 7.79 15.00 -0.09
N ASP A 19 7.73 14.11 0.88
CA ASP A 19 8.86 13.25 1.25
C ASP A 19 8.73 11.88 0.57
N VAL A 20 9.54 11.68 -0.48
CA VAL A 20 9.59 10.41 -1.22
C VAL A 20 10.02 9.25 -0.34
N GLY A 21 10.96 9.47 0.59
CA GLY A 21 11.43 8.43 1.51
C GLY A 21 10.31 7.97 2.45
N HIS A 22 9.50 8.91 2.93
CA HIS A 22 8.32 8.61 3.73
C HIS A 22 7.25 7.87 2.92
N ALA A 23 6.98 8.30 1.69
CA ALA A 23 6.05 7.62 0.78
C ALA A 23 6.47 6.16 0.50
N ILE A 24 7.77 5.89 0.32
CA ILE A 24 8.29 4.53 0.14
C ILE A 24 8.04 3.68 1.40
N LYS A 25 8.28 4.23 2.60
CA LYS A 25 8.01 3.49 3.85
C LYS A 25 6.53 3.13 3.99
N LEU A 26 5.63 4.05 3.65
CA LEU A 26 4.18 3.81 3.63
C LEU A 26 3.80 2.73 2.60
N ALA A 27 4.38 2.77 1.41
CA ALA A 27 4.17 1.74 0.39
C ALA A 27 4.72 0.36 0.81
N LEU A 28 5.77 0.29 1.64
CA LEU A 28 6.27 -0.99 2.13
C LEU A 28 5.40 -1.57 3.26
N ILE A 29 4.81 -0.71 4.10
CA ILE A 29 4.06 -1.15 5.28
C ILE A 29 2.60 -1.52 4.97
N HIS A 30 2.01 -0.99 3.88
CA HIS A 30 0.56 -1.07 3.65
C HIS A 30 -0.03 -2.48 3.75
N ASP A 31 0.60 -3.46 3.10
CA ASP A 31 0.13 -4.85 3.05
C ASP A 31 0.65 -5.74 4.19
N MET A 32 1.46 -5.21 5.12
CA MET A 32 1.96 -6.02 6.24
C MET A 32 0.84 -6.52 7.16
N GLY A 33 -0.27 -5.77 7.22
CA GLY A 33 -1.49 -6.20 7.91
C GLY A 33 -2.13 -7.44 7.27
N GLU A 34 -1.87 -7.72 6.00
CA GLU A 34 -2.53 -8.80 5.27
C GLU A 34 -1.81 -10.15 5.34
N ILE A 35 -0.60 -10.19 5.92
CA ILE A 35 0.26 -11.39 6.01
C ILE A 35 -0.48 -12.61 6.60
N TYR A 36 -1.33 -12.41 7.62
CA TYR A 36 -2.09 -13.51 8.26
C TYR A 36 -3.57 -13.53 7.90
N THR A 37 -4.12 -12.49 7.27
CA THR A 37 -5.54 -12.42 6.88
C THR A 37 -5.76 -12.81 5.42
N GLY A 38 -4.70 -12.78 4.62
CA GLY A 38 -4.73 -12.92 3.17
C GLY A 38 -5.22 -11.65 2.48
N ASP A 39 -4.75 -11.43 1.26
CA ASP A 39 -5.27 -10.38 0.39
C ASP A 39 -6.74 -10.70 0.09
N SER A 40 -7.60 -9.84 0.61
CA SER A 40 -9.00 -9.83 0.28
C SER A 40 -9.31 -8.42 -0.19
N TRP A 41 -9.32 -8.22 -1.51
CA TRP A 41 -10.03 -7.12 -2.15
C TRP A 41 -11.48 -7.16 -1.65
N SER A 42 -11.72 -6.48 -0.53
CA SER A 42 -12.86 -6.81 0.31
C SER A 42 -14.11 -6.18 -0.30
N LEU A 43 -14.78 -6.96 -1.13
CA LEU A 43 -16.24 -6.94 -1.24
C LEU A 43 -16.91 -7.51 0.04
N LYS A 44 -16.14 -7.71 1.12
CA LYS A 44 -16.69 -8.07 2.44
C LYS A 44 -17.51 -6.86 2.95
N PRO A 45 -18.74 -7.08 3.43
CA PRO A 45 -19.65 -5.99 3.78
C PRO A 45 -19.23 -5.19 5.03
N ASP A 46 -18.26 -5.67 5.83
CA ASP A 46 -17.84 -5.02 7.07
C ASP A 46 -16.37 -4.60 7.08
N LYS A 47 -16.12 -3.32 6.76
CA LYS A 47 -14.80 -2.69 6.83
C LYS A 47 -14.20 -2.71 8.23
N LYS A 48 -15.03 -2.65 9.28
CA LYS A 48 -14.53 -2.62 10.66
C LYS A 48 -13.96 -3.97 11.07
N GLN A 49 -14.62 -5.05 10.64
CA GLN A 49 -14.12 -6.39 10.88
C GLN A 49 -12.79 -6.63 10.14
N LYS A 50 -12.67 -6.21 8.88
CA LYS A 50 -11.40 -6.32 8.12
C LYS A 50 -10.27 -5.60 8.86
N HIS A 51 -10.50 -4.34 9.23
CA HIS A 51 -9.49 -3.55 9.93
C HIS A 51 -9.08 -4.16 11.28
N ALA A 52 -10.02 -4.73 12.05
CA ALA A 52 -9.69 -5.42 13.30
C ALA A 52 -8.86 -6.71 13.08
N GLU A 53 -9.13 -7.44 12.00
CA GLU A 53 -8.35 -8.63 11.62
C GLU A 53 -6.92 -8.25 11.19
N GLU A 54 -6.78 -7.19 10.39
CA GLU A 54 -5.49 -6.63 9.96
C GLU A 54 -4.69 -6.06 11.12
N GLU A 55 -5.31 -5.33 12.05
CA GLU A 55 -4.64 -4.80 13.24
C GLU A 55 -4.06 -5.94 14.10
N LYS A 56 -4.82 -7.04 14.24
CA LYS A 56 -4.35 -8.23 14.96
C LYS A 56 -3.18 -8.90 14.25
N SER A 57 -3.26 -9.00 12.92
CA SER A 57 -2.19 -9.51 12.07
C SER A 57 -0.93 -8.64 12.20
N MET A 58 -1.07 -7.32 12.10
CA MET A 58 0.02 -6.36 12.24
C MET A 58 0.72 -6.47 13.60
N LYS A 59 -0.04 -6.53 14.70
CA LYS A 59 0.51 -6.74 16.06
C LYS A 59 1.31 -8.04 16.15
N LYS A 60 0.85 -9.11 15.49
CA LYS A 60 1.55 -10.38 15.44
C LYS A 60 2.83 -10.29 14.60
N VAL A 61 2.77 -9.66 13.42
CA VAL A 61 3.96 -9.44 12.56
C VAL A 61 5.03 -8.65 13.32
N LEU A 62 4.65 -7.57 13.99
CA LEU A 62 5.61 -6.70 14.70
C LEU A 62 6.13 -7.29 16.01
N SER A 63 5.50 -8.33 16.56
CA SER A 63 5.88 -8.94 17.84
C SER A 63 7.29 -9.54 17.87
N VAL A 64 7.89 -9.79 16.69
CA VAL A 64 9.26 -10.31 16.56
C VAL A 64 10.33 -9.21 16.61
N LEU A 65 9.93 -7.94 16.59
CA LEU A 65 10.82 -6.79 16.52
C LEU A 65 11.05 -6.16 17.90
N PRO A 66 12.16 -5.41 18.08
CA PRO A 66 12.36 -4.59 19.28
C PRO A 66 11.23 -3.57 19.48
N GLN A 67 10.93 -3.22 20.74
CA GLN A 67 9.79 -2.37 21.11
C GLN A 67 9.77 -1.02 20.39
N ASP A 68 10.92 -0.38 20.23
CA ASP A 68 11.01 0.93 19.56
C ASP A 68 10.58 0.83 18.09
N LEU A 69 11.07 -0.20 17.39
CA LEU A 69 10.75 -0.45 15.99
C LEU A 69 9.30 -0.92 15.80
N GLN A 70 8.79 -1.73 16.74
CA GLN A 70 7.38 -2.12 16.76
C GLN A 70 6.48 -0.87 16.82
N LYS A 71 6.79 0.08 17.70
CA LYS A 71 6.00 1.30 17.85
C LYS A 71 6.10 2.19 16.61
N GLU A 72 7.30 2.35 16.05
CA GLU A 72 7.50 3.14 14.83
C GLU A 72 6.70 2.59 13.64
N LEU A 73 6.84 1.29 13.34
CA LEU A 73 6.16 0.67 12.21
C LEU A 73 4.64 0.59 12.41
N TYR A 74 4.18 0.38 13.65
CA TYR A 74 2.75 0.41 13.95
C TYR A 74 2.15 1.79 13.72
N ASN A 75 2.83 2.85 14.14
CA ASN A 75 2.37 4.22 13.90
C ASN A 75 2.38 4.56 12.41
N LEU A 76 3.40 4.11 11.67
CA LEU A 76 3.46 4.30 10.23
C LEU A 76 2.32 3.58 9.50
N TRP A 77 2.00 2.35 9.93
CA TRP A 77 0.84 1.62 9.41
C TRP A 77 -0.48 2.34 9.72
N LEU A 78 -0.66 2.86 10.94
CA LEU A 78 -1.83 3.67 11.29
C LEU A 78 -1.95 4.95 10.45
N GLU A 79 -0.82 5.61 10.20
CA GLU A 79 -0.78 6.80 9.35
C GLU A 79 -1.26 6.49 7.93
N TYR A 80 -0.81 5.37 7.35
CA TYR A 80 -1.32 4.85 6.08
C TYR A 80 -2.83 4.60 6.16
N GLU A 81 -3.28 3.80 7.13
CA GLU A 81 -4.69 3.42 7.32
C GLU A 81 -5.64 4.60 7.49
N ASN A 82 -5.19 5.67 8.16
CA ASN A 82 -5.97 6.88 8.34
C ASN A 82 -5.81 7.87 7.17
N GLY A 83 -4.76 7.74 6.36
CA GLY A 83 -4.47 8.68 5.28
C GLY A 83 -4.17 10.08 5.80
N GLU A 84 -3.39 10.17 6.88
CA GLU A 84 -3.14 11.42 7.61
C GLU A 84 -2.29 12.41 6.82
N THR A 85 -1.24 11.91 6.17
CA THR A 85 -0.27 12.71 5.39
C THR A 85 -0.59 12.75 3.91
N ILE A 86 0.07 13.64 3.16
CA ILE A 86 -0.10 13.70 1.71
C ILE A 86 0.52 12.47 1.04
N GLU A 87 1.63 11.99 1.57
CA GLU A 87 2.30 10.76 1.18
C GLU A 87 1.39 9.54 1.38
N ALA A 88 0.69 9.44 2.52
CA ALA A 88 -0.25 8.35 2.78
C ALA A 88 -1.44 8.36 1.81
N LYS A 89 -1.96 9.55 1.47
CA LYS A 89 -3.03 9.70 0.48
C LYS A 89 -2.56 9.31 -0.92
N VAL A 90 -1.35 9.70 -1.30
CA VAL A 90 -0.74 9.34 -2.59
C VAL A 90 -0.50 7.83 -2.66
N ALA A 91 0.09 7.22 -1.62
CA ALA A 91 0.30 5.78 -1.55
C ALA A 91 -1.01 5.00 -1.74
N LYS A 92 -2.08 5.39 -1.05
CA LYS A 92 -3.42 4.81 -1.21
C LYS A 92 -4.03 5.01 -2.60
N ALA A 93 -3.75 6.13 -3.26
CA ALA A 93 -4.22 6.36 -4.62
C ALA A 93 -3.48 5.46 -5.61
N LEU A 94 -2.15 5.32 -5.45
CA LEU A 94 -1.31 4.45 -6.26
C LEU A 94 -1.70 2.98 -6.12
N ASP A 95 -1.92 2.51 -4.89
CA ASP A 95 -2.41 1.16 -4.59
C ASP A 95 -3.67 0.80 -5.42
N LYS A 96 -4.69 1.67 -5.40
CA LYS A 96 -5.93 1.50 -6.19
C LYS A 96 -5.69 1.50 -7.70
N ILE A 97 -4.76 2.31 -8.19
CA ILE A 97 -4.41 2.39 -9.61
C ILE A 97 -3.73 1.10 -10.04
N ILE A 98 -2.74 0.63 -9.27
CA ILE A 98 -1.99 -0.61 -9.53
C ILE A 98 -2.96 -1.79 -9.56
N TYR A 99 -3.85 -1.90 -8.58
CA TYR A 99 -4.90 -2.92 -8.57
C TYR A 99 -5.77 -2.87 -9.84
N SER A 100 -6.18 -1.67 -10.27
CA SER A 100 -7.01 -1.50 -11.47
C SER A 100 -6.29 -1.95 -12.74
N ILE A 101 -4.99 -1.68 -12.85
CA ILE A 101 -4.13 -2.12 -13.97
C ILE A 101 -3.95 -3.64 -13.94
N GLN A 102 -3.66 -4.22 -12.77
CA GLN A 102 -3.55 -5.67 -12.59
C GLN A 102 -4.84 -6.38 -12.97
N TYR A 103 -5.99 -5.81 -12.57
CA TYR A 103 -7.31 -6.33 -12.92
C TYR A 103 -7.57 -6.26 -14.43
N ALA A 104 -7.25 -5.15 -15.08
CA ALA A 104 -7.42 -4.99 -16.53
C ALA A 104 -6.54 -5.97 -17.34
N THR A 105 -5.26 -6.08 -16.97
CA THR A 105 -4.31 -6.99 -17.63
C THR A 105 -4.64 -8.46 -17.41
N SER A 106 -5.16 -8.83 -16.23
CA SER A 106 -5.60 -10.21 -15.95
C SER A 106 -6.79 -10.62 -16.82
N GLN A 107 -7.74 -9.72 -17.11
CA GLN A 107 -8.85 -10.01 -18.01
C GLN A 107 -8.41 -10.15 -19.48
N GLU A 108 -7.42 -9.38 -19.93
CA GLU A 108 -6.83 -9.56 -21.27
C GLU A 108 -6.12 -10.91 -21.40
N ILE A 109 -5.43 -11.37 -20.34
CA ILE A 109 -4.80 -12.70 -20.30
C ILE A 109 -5.87 -13.81 -20.35
N GLU A 110 -7.00 -13.66 -19.63
CA GLU A 110 -8.10 -14.64 -19.67
C GLU A 110 -8.80 -14.69 -21.05
N TRP A 111 -9.00 -13.53 -21.69
CA TRP A 111 -9.60 -13.46 -23.03
C TRP A 111 -8.64 -13.99 -24.11
N GLY A 112 -7.36 -13.65 -24.02
CA GLY A 112 -6.31 -14.19 -24.88
C GLY A 112 -6.15 -15.72 -24.72
N ALA A 113 -6.15 -16.24 -23.49
CA ALA A 113 -6.04 -17.68 -23.24
C ALA A 113 -7.24 -18.49 -23.79
N LYS A 114 -8.45 -17.90 -23.81
CA LYS A 114 -9.65 -18.54 -24.38
C LYS A 114 -9.70 -18.51 -25.91
N ASN A 115 -9.13 -17.49 -26.55
CA ASN A 115 -9.22 -17.30 -28.01
C ASN A 115 -8.03 -17.84 -28.82
N PHE A 116 -6.97 -18.33 -28.16
CA PHE A 116 -5.83 -18.97 -28.84
C PHE A 116 -5.89 -20.50 -28.86
N ASN A 117 -6.92 -21.11 -28.25
CA ASN A 117 -7.15 -22.57 -28.25
C ASN A 117 -8.38 -22.97 -29.09
N SER A 118 -8.87 -22.12 -29.99
CA SER A 118 -9.97 -22.42 -30.93
C SER A 118 -9.55 -22.29 -32.38
#